data_AF-A0A165DQQ4-F1
#
_entry.id   AF-A0A165DQQ4-F1
#
_cell.length_a   1.000
_cell.length_b   1.000
_cell.length_c   1.000
_cell.angle_alpha   90.00
_cell.angle_beta   90.00
_cell.angle_gamma   90.00
#
_symmetry.space_group_name_H-M   'P 1'
#
loop_
_entity.id
_entity.type
_entity.pdbx_description
1 polymer ?
#
loop_
_entity_poly.entity_id
_entity_poly.type
_entity_poly.pdbx_seq_one_letter_code
_entity_poly.pdbx_strand_id
1 'polypeptide(L)'
;AIEDLAQRYGIQHIRISAYNSRANGAVESKHFTMGQAIMKSCNGNVSHWLDYVPLAFWSEQISIQHSMGYSAYYMVHGTHPTLPMDLEQVTFLVPPPDLPMSDSEMLTYRIRQLQRRLEDLDWVVQAVLDARRYNSKRFLRDNVAIISTLRHEPGTLVLLRNTRIKKELNWKAKPCYLGPLIVVHHNSGGSYMLADLNGAILKARVAQFRVIPYYPRDGITYKLDNLLHMDTD
;
A
#
# COMPACT_ATOMS: atom_id res chain seq x y z
N ALA A 1 -52.71 9.83 -22.40
CA ALA A 1 -51.70 9.21 -21.50
C ALA A 1 -50.55 10.18 -21.17
N ILE A 2 -49.61 10.45 -22.08
CA ILE A 2 -48.47 11.36 -21.78
C ILE A 2 -48.94 12.80 -21.55
N GLU A 3 -49.87 13.30 -22.37
CA GLU A 3 -50.45 14.64 -22.21
C GLU A 3 -51.24 14.77 -20.89
N ASP A 4 -52.02 13.76 -20.53
CA ASP A 4 -52.74 13.73 -19.24
C ASP A 4 -51.77 13.75 -18.05
N LEU A 5 -50.66 13.01 -18.13
CA LEU A 5 -49.62 13.02 -17.09
C LEU A 5 -48.94 14.38 -17.00
N ALA A 6 -48.57 14.97 -18.14
CA ALA A 6 -47.96 16.29 -18.18
C ALA A 6 -48.88 17.35 -17.55
N GLN A 7 -50.17 17.32 -17.88
CA GLN A 7 -51.15 18.22 -17.28
C GLN A 7 -51.32 17.97 -15.78
N ARG A 8 -51.40 16.71 -15.35
CA ARG A 8 -51.55 16.32 -13.94
C ARG A 8 -50.39 16.79 -13.07
N TYR A 9 -49.16 16.72 -13.57
CA TYR A 9 -47.96 17.13 -12.84
C TYR A 9 -47.51 18.56 -13.14
N GLY A 10 -48.26 19.32 -13.94
CA GLY A 10 -47.91 20.70 -14.31
C GLY A 10 -46.63 20.81 -15.15
N ILE A 11 -46.27 19.75 -15.89
CA ILE A 11 -45.06 19.69 -16.71
C ILE A 11 -45.35 20.27 -18.09
N GLN A 12 -44.59 21.28 -18.51
CA GLN A 12 -44.64 21.78 -19.88
C GLN A 12 -43.82 20.87 -20.80
N HIS A 13 -44.51 20.11 -21.66
CA HIS A 13 -43.85 19.23 -22.62
C HIS A 13 -43.41 20.02 -23.87
N ILE A 14 -42.11 20.27 -23.98
CA ILE A 14 -41.50 20.89 -25.17
C ILE A 14 -41.25 19.82 -26.22
N ARG A 15 -41.84 19.99 -27.41
CA ARG A 15 -41.65 19.07 -28.55
C ARG A 15 -40.58 19.59 -29.48
N ILE A 16 -39.73 18.67 -29.91
CA ILE A 16 -38.71 18.92 -30.93
C ILE A 16 -39.30 18.54 -32.29
N SER A 17 -38.92 19.25 -33.36
CA SER A 17 -39.34 18.89 -34.71
C SER A 17 -38.87 17.48 -35.07
N ALA A 18 -39.71 16.73 -35.80
CA ALA A 18 -39.36 15.40 -36.28
C ALA A 18 -38.04 15.41 -37.07
N TYR A 19 -37.25 14.34 -36.93
CA TYR A 19 -35.95 14.14 -37.60
C TYR A 19 -34.90 15.25 -37.36
N ASN A 20 -35.01 16.01 -36.27
CA ASN A 20 -34.03 17.03 -35.90
C ASN A 20 -33.22 16.64 -34.65
N SER A 21 -32.32 15.68 -34.83
CA SER A 21 -31.42 15.19 -33.78
C SER A 21 -30.53 16.29 -33.19
N ARG A 22 -30.16 17.29 -33.99
CA ARG A 22 -29.32 18.42 -33.56
C ARG A 22 -29.94 19.20 -32.40
N ALA A 23 -31.27 19.35 -32.37
CA ALA A 23 -31.96 20.03 -31.29
C ALA A 23 -31.92 19.25 -29.95
N ASN A 24 -31.57 17.96 -29.98
CA ASN A 24 -31.37 17.11 -28.80
C ASN A 24 -29.90 16.67 -28.62
N GLY A 25 -28.96 17.33 -29.31
CA GLY A 25 -27.58 16.85 -29.44
C GLY A 25 -26.84 16.65 -28.12
N ALA A 26 -27.16 17.44 -27.08
CA ALA A 26 -26.56 17.27 -25.75
C ALA A 26 -26.93 15.92 -25.11
N VAL A 27 -28.20 15.50 -25.24
CA VAL A 27 -28.69 14.22 -24.73
C VAL A 27 -28.13 13.08 -25.57
N GLU A 28 -28.15 13.22 -26.90
CA GLU A 28 -27.65 12.18 -27.80
C GLU A 28 -26.16 11.91 -27.61
N SER A 29 -25.34 12.96 -27.47
CA SER A 29 -23.90 12.81 -27.21
C SER A 29 -23.64 12.07 -25.90
N LYS A 30 -24.37 12.40 -24.83
CA LYS A 30 -24.25 11.72 -23.54
C LYS A 30 -24.70 10.26 -23.62
N HIS A 31 -25.82 9.98 -24.27
CA HIS A 31 -26.31 8.61 -24.48
C HIS A 31 -25.31 7.77 -25.28
N PHE A 32 -24.66 8.35 -26.30
CA PHE A 32 -23.63 7.68 -27.07
C PHE A 32 -22.44 7.27 -26.19
N THR A 33 -21.90 8.20 -25.41
CA THR A 33 -20.78 7.92 -24.49
C THR A 33 -21.14 6.85 -23.47
N MET A 34 -22.36 6.92 -22.90
CA MET A 34 -22.88 5.92 -21.96
C MET A 34 -22.99 4.53 -22.60
N GLY A 35 -23.57 4.46 -23.81
CA GLY A 35 -23.69 3.22 -24.56
C GLY A 35 -22.32 2.60 -24.86
N GLN A 36 -21.34 3.40 -25.27
CA GLN A 36 -19.97 2.93 -25.48
C GLN A 36 -19.35 2.38 -24.19
N ALA A 37 -19.53 3.05 -23.05
CA ALA A 37 -18.99 2.60 -21.77
C ALA A 37 -19.62 1.27 -21.31
N ILE A 38 -20.93 1.11 -21.47
CA ILE A 38 -21.65 -0.15 -21.17
C ILE A 38 -21.10 -1.28 -22.04
N MET A 39 -21.00 -1.05 -23.35
CA MET A 39 -20.54 -2.06 -24.30
C MET A 39 -19.08 -2.47 -24.04
N LYS A 40 -18.21 -1.51 -23.74
CA LYS A 40 -16.82 -1.78 -23.34
C LYS A 40 -16.74 -2.58 -22.04
N SER A 41 -17.61 -2.30 -21.07
CA SER A 41 -17.62 -2.98 -19.77
C SER A 41 -18.07 -4.46 -19.85
N CYS A 42 -18.79 -4.83 -20.92
CA CYS A 42 -19.26 -6.19 -21.15
C CYS A 42 -18.15 -7.19 -21.52
N ASN A 43 -16.92 -6.74 -21.79
CA ASN A 43 -15.75 -7.59 -22.11
C ASN A 43 -16.04 -8.67 -23.17
N GLY A 44 -16.83 -8.35 -24.20
CA GLY A 44 -17.19 -9.28 -25.29
C GLY A 44 -18.45 -10.10 -25.08
N ASN A 45 -19.02 -10.15 -23.86
CA ASN A 45 -20.30 -10.79 -23.61
C ASN A 45 -21.43 -9.76 -23.48
N VAL A 46 -21.96 -9.33 -24.62
CA VAL A 46 -22.98 -8.28 -24.73
C VAL A 46 -24.29 -8.64 -24.02
N SER A 47 -24.58 -9.92 -23.78
CA SER A 47 -25.82 -10.34 -23.11
C SER A 47 -25.99 -9.76 -21.71
N HIS A 48 -24.88 -9.42 -21.04
CA HIS A 48 -24.87 -8.84 -19.70
C HIS A 48 -24.97 -7.31 -19.66
N TRP A 49 -25.23 -6.63 -20.78
CA TRP A 49 -25.24 -5.16 -20.83
C TRP A 49 -26.16 -4.53 -19.76
N LEU A 50 -27.28 -5.18 -19.44
CA LEU A 50 -28.23 -4.75 -18.41
C LEU A 50 -27.59 -4.64 -17.03
N ASP A 51 -26.65 -5.53 -16.69
CA ASP A 51 -25.98 -5.57 -15.39
C ASP A 51 -25.10 -4.32 -15.17
N TYR A 52 -24.63 -3.70 -16.27
CA TYR A 52 -23.76 -2.53 -16.25
C TYR A 52 -24.52 -1.21 -16.30
N VAL A 53 -25.80 -1.21 -16.67
CA VAL A 53 -26.59 0.02 -16.82
C VAL A 53 -26.63 0.86 -15.53
N PRO A 54 -26.94 0.30 -14.34
CA PRO A 54 -26.97 1.09 -13.10
C PRO A 54 -25.60 1.67 -12.76
N LEU A 55 -24.53 0.91 -13.02
CA LEU A 55 -23.16 1.33 -12.76
C LEU A 55 -22.71 2.44 -13.71
N ALA A 56 -23.16 2.40 -14.96
CA ALA A 56 -22.86 3.41 -15.96
C ALA A 56 -23.55 4.74 -15.65
N PHE A 57 -24.84 4.69 -15.27
CA PHE A 57 -25.53 5.90 -14.80
C PHE A 57 -24.90 6.47 -13.54
N TRP A 58 -24.56 5.61 -12.58
CA TRP A 58 -23.90 6.05 -11.36
C TRP A 58 -22.52 6.65 -11.66
N SER A 59 -21.72 6.03 -12.54
CA SER A 59 -20.40 6.53 -12.91
C SER A 59 -20.47 7.90 -13.57
N GLU A 60 -21.46 8.17 -14.41
CA GLU A 60 -21.67 9.49 -15.01
C GLU A 60 -22.03 10.54 -13.96
N GLN A 61 -22.96 10.20 -13.05
CA GLN A 61 -23.42 11.13 -12.03
C GLN A 61 -22.30 11.58 -11.08
N ILE A 62 -21.36 10.69 -10.78
CA ILE A 62 -20.23 10.97 -9.86
C ILE A 62 -18.97 11.45 -10.57
N SER A 63 -18.95 11.49 -11.91
CA SER A 63 -17.80 11.95 -12.68
C SER A 63 -17.87 13.45 -12.93
N ILE A 64 -16.70 14.09 -12.95
CA ILE A 64 -16.60 15.53 -13.18
C ILE A 64 -16.92 15.81 -14.66
N GLN A 65 -17.85 16.74 -14.90
CA GLN A 65 -18.16 17.19 -16.25
C GLN A 65 -17.21 18.29 -16.68
N HIS A 66 -16.57 18.13 -17.83
CA HIS A 66 -15.57 19.08 -18.37
C HIS A 66 -16.08 20.53 -18.46
N SER A 67 -17.35 20.74 -18.79
CA SER A 67 -17.95 22.07 -18.95
C SER A 67 -18.17 22.81 -17.62
N MET A 68 -18.39 22.08 -16.52
CA MET A 68 -18.82 22.64 -15.24
C MET A 68 -17.76 22.50 -14.14
N GLY A 69 -16.82 21.57 -14.28
CA GLY A 69 -15.82 21.27 -13.26
C GLY A 69 -16.36 20.54 -12.02
N TYR A 70 -17.66 20.23 -11.99
CA TYR A 70 -18.32 19.47 -10.93
C TYR A 70 -19.03 18.24 -11.48
N SER A 71 -19.32 17.28 -10.60
CA SER A 71 -20.17 16.13 -10.95
C SER A 71 -21.65 16.50 -10.86
N ALA A 72 -22.49 15.80 -11.63
CA ALA A 72 -23.93 16.03 -11.61
C ALA A 72 -24.53 15.79 -10.22
N TYR A 73 -24.04 14.77 -9.50
CA TYR A 73 -24.43 14.50 -8.12
C TYR A 73 -24.16 15.69 -7.21
N TYR A 74 -22.95 16.28 -7.29
CA TYR A 74 -22.58 17.42 -6.47
C TYR A 74 -23.46 18.63 -6.76
N MET A 75 -23.79 18.89 -8.02
CA MET A 75 -24.66 20.01 -8.40
C MET A 75 -26.08 19.88 -7.84
N VAL A 76 -26.62 18.67 -7.77
CA VAL A 76 -27.98 18.43 -7.27
C VAL A 76 -28.02 18.40 -5.75
N HIS A 77 -27.02 17.81 -5.10
CA HIS A 77 -27.04 17.54 -3.66
C HIS A 77 -26.19 18.49 -2.82
N GLY A 78 -25.28 19.25 -3.43
CA GLY A 78 -24.34 20.14 -2.72
C GLY A 78 -23.27 19.41 -1.90
N THR A 79 -23.13 18.09 -2.07
CA THR A 79 -22.15 17.25 -1.35
C THR A 79 -21.60 16.17 -2.28
N HIS A 80 -20.41 15.66 -1.96
CA HIS A 80 -19.82 14.54 -2.70
C HIS A 80 -20.44 13.21 -2.24
N PRO A 81 -20.68 12.27 -3.17
CA PRO A 81 -21.20 10.96 -2.81
C PRO A 81 -20.13 10.16 -2.07
N THR A 82 -20.53 9.35 -1.09
CA THR A 82 -19.63 8.35 -0.50
C THR A 82 -19.53 7.15 -1.44
N LEU A 83 -18.33 6.86 -1.90
CA LEU A 83 -18.04 5.77 -2.81
C LEU A 83 -17.37 4.60 -2.07
N PRO A 84 -17.45 3.37 -2.61
CA PRO A 84 -16.64 2.27 -2.08
C PRO A 84 -15.14 2.60 -2.07
N MET A 85 -14.71 3.43 -3.01
CA MET A 85 -13.36 4.00 -3.10
C MET A 85 -12.99 4.88 -1.90
N ASP A 86 -13.93 5.51 -1.22
CA ASP A 86 -13.62 6.36 -0.06
C ASP A 86 -13.44 5.53 1.23
N LEU A 87 -13.97 4.30 1.23
CA LEU A 87 -13.90 3.36 2.36
C LEU A 87 -12.74 2.38 2.21
N GLU A 88 -12.42 1.97 0.98
CA GLU A 88 -11.37 1.00 0.66
C GLU A 88 -10.21 1.67 -0.08
N GLN A 89 -9.02 1.07 -0.04
CA GLN A 89 -7.85 1.60 -0.74
C GLN A 89 -8.04 1.53 -2.26
N VAL A 90 -8.51 2.63 -2.87
CA VAL A 90 -8.82 2.80 -4.31
C VAL A 90 -7.76 2.23 -5.24
N THR A 91 -6.49 2.38 -4.84
CA THR A 91 -5.31 1.92 -5.57
C THR A 91 -5.37 0.44 -5.94
N PHE A 92 -6.15 -0.35 -5.22
CA PHE A 92 -6.20 -1.81 -5.36
C PHE A 92 -7.46 -2.32 -6.06
N LEU A 93 -8.45 -1.46 -6.35
CA LEU A 93 -9.71 -1.89 -6.96
C LEU A 93 -9.60 -2.10 -8.48
N VAL A 94 -8.76 -1.32 -9.15
CA VAL A 94 -8.52 -1.41 -10.59
C VAL A 94 -7.06 -1.06 -10.87
N PRO A 95 -6.40 -1.69 -11.85
CA PRO A 95 -5.06 -1.31 -12.27
C PRO A 95 -4.94 0.18 -12.64
N PRO A 96 -3.72 0.76 -12.60
CA PRO A 96 -3.49 2.12 -13.08
C PRO A 96 -3.98 2.30 -14.52
N PRO A 97 -4.70 3.38 -14.84
CA PRO A 97 -5.13 3.65 -16.20
C PRO A 97 -3.98 4.19 -17.05
N ASP A 98 -4.02 3.93 -18.35
CA ASP A 98 -3.19 4.61 -19.34
C ASP A 98 -3.79 5.97 -19.66
N LEU A 99 -2.98 7.03 -19.62
CA LEU A 99 -3.43 8.41 -19.82
C LEU A 99 -2.88 8.98 -21.14
N PRO A 100 -3.65 9.83 -21.87
CA PRO A 100 -5.02 10.28 -21.58
C PRO A 100 -6.11 9.28 -22.03
N MET A 101 -7.28 9.31 -21.36
CA MET A 101 -8.45 8.49 -21.69
C MET A 101 -9.58 9.32 -22.32
N SER A 102 -10.37 8.70 -23.21
CA SER A 102 -11.65 9.25 -23.68
C SER A 102 -12.74 9.19 -22.59
N ASP A 103 -13.81 9.98 -22.72
CA ASP A 103 -14.94 9.95 -21.78
C ASP A 103 -15.53 8.54 -21.61
N SER A 104 -15.65 7.79 -22.71
CA SER A 104 -16.17 6.41 -22.67
C SER A 104 -15.24 5.46 -21.90
N GLU A 105 -13.92 5.63 -22.03
CA GLU A 105 -12.92 4.82 -21.32
C GLU A 105 -12.87 5.18 -19.85
N MET A 106 -12.95 6.46 -19.53
CA MET A 106 -13.04 6.95 -18.16
C MET A 106 -14.29 6.41 -17.46
N LEU A 107 -15.46 6.44 -18.11
CA LEU A 107 -16.68 5.83 -17.57
C LEU A 107 -16.54 4.31 -17.42
N THR A 108 -15.96 3.61 -18.40
CA THR A 108 -15.70 2.16 -18.31
C THR A 108 -14.78 1.82 -17.13
N TYR A 109 -13.71 2.61 -16.95
CA TYR A 109 -12.78 2.47 -15.83
C TYR A 109 -13.49 2.65 -14.49
N ARG A 110 -14.34 3.68 -14.38
CA ARG A 110 -15.15 3.96 -13.19
C ARG A 110 -16.18 2.87 -12.91
N ILE A 111 -16.82 2.32 -13.95
CA ILE A 111 -17.73 1.16 -13.84
C ILE A 111 -16.99 -0.02 -13.23
N ARG A 112 -15.79 -0.35 -13.74
CA ARG A 112 -14.95 -1.43 -13.19
C ARG A 112 -14.59 -1.18 -11.72
N GLN A 113 -14.26 0.06 -11.34
CA GLN A 113 -14.02 0.43 -9.94
C GLN A 113 -15.24 0.15 -9.05
N LEU A 114 -16.43 0.51 -9.52
CA LEU A 114 -17.69 0.30 -8.79
C LEU A 114 -18.08 -1.17 -8.69
N GLN A 115 -17.67 -2.01 -9.64
CA GLN A 115 -17.94 -3.46 -9.60
C GLN A 115 -17.20 -4.21 -8.49
N ARG A 116 -16.07 -3.68 -8.01
CA ARG A 116 -15.22 -4.35 -7.00
C ARG A 116 -14.94 -5.82 -7.36
N ARG A 117 -14.52 -6.07 -8.61
CA ARG A 117 -14.27 -7.44 -9.09
C ARG A 117 -13.21 -8.11 -8.23
N LEU A 118 -13.52 -9.30 -7.70
CA LEU A 118 -12.57 -10.08 -6.89
C LEU A 118 -11.32 -10.45 -7.68
N GLU A 119 -11.44 -10.66 -9.00
CA GLU A 119 -10.32 -10.93 -9.90
C GLU A 119 -9.27 -9.81 -9.91
N ASP A 120 -9.71 -8.55 -9.86
CA ASP A 120 -8.81 -7.40 -9.82
C ASP A 120 -8.07 -7.32 -8.49
N LEU A 121 -8.75 -7.64 -7.38
CA LEU A 121 -8.15 -7.74 -6.06
C LEU A 121 -7.12 -8.86 -5.97
N ASP A 122 -7.44 -10.05 -6.50
CA ASP A 122 -6.53 -11.19 -6.50
C ASP A 122 -5.25 -10.88 -7.29
N TRP A 123 -5.39 -10.27 -8.47
CA TRP A 123 -4.25 -9.84 -9.28
C TRP A 123 -3.36 -8.84 -8.52
N VAL A 124 -3.96 -7.84 -7.88
CA VAL A 124 -3.22 -6.85 -7.08
C VAL A 124 -2.50 -7.50 -5.91
N VAL A 125 -3.16 -8.42 -5.19
CA VAL A 125 -2.55 -9.15 -4.08
C VAL A 125 -1.30 -9.91 -4.57
N GLN A 126 -1.39 -10.60 -5.70
CA GLN A 126 -0.24 -11.29 -6.29
C GLN A 126 0.88 -10.30 -6.68
N ALA A 127 0.53 -9.21 -7.37
CA ALA A 127 1.50 -8.19 -7.77
C ALA A 127 2.24 -7.58 -6.58
N VAL A 128 1.54 -7.32 -5.47
CA VAL A 128 2.15 -6.81 -4.23
C VAL A 128 3.05 -7.85 -3.58
N LEU A 129 2.65 -9.13 -3.54
CA LEU A 129 3.47 -10.21 -3.00
C LEU A 129 4.76 -10.40 -3.81
N ASP A 130 4.68 -10.37 -5.13
CA ASP A 130 5.83 -10.51 -6.00
C ASP A 130 6.77 -9.30 -5.92
N ALA A 131 6.24 -8.08 -5.85
CA ALA A 131 7.02 -6.88 -5.58
C ALA A 131 7.75 -6.96 -4.23
N ARG A 132 7.09 -7.45 -3.18
CA ARG A 132 7.73 -7.66 -1.86
C ARG A 132 8.84 -8.71 -1.92
N ARG A 133 8.62 -9.83 -2.61
CA ARG A 133 9.64 -10.87 -2.80
C ARG A 133 10.84 -10.35 -3.57
N TYR A 134 10.59 -9.62 -4.65
CA TYR A 134 11.64 -8.98 -5.45
C TYR A 134 12.44 -7.97 -4.61
N ASN A 135 11.75 -7.06 -3.90
CA ASN A 135 12.39 -6.06 -3.06
C ASN A 135 13.18 -6.70 -1.91
N SER A 136 12.69 -7.79 -1.31
CA SER A 136 13.42 -8.56 -0.30
C SER A 136 14.72 -9.15 -0.87
N LYS A 137 14.64 -9.82 -2.03
CA LYS A 137 15.84 -10.37 -2.71
C LYS A 137 16.84 -9.27 -3.10
N ARG A 138 16.34 -8.16 -3.63
CA ARG A 138 17.15 -6.99 -3.98
C ARG A 138 17.82 -6.41 -2.74
N PHE A 139 17.07 -6.21 -1.65
CA PHE A 139 17.61 -5.71 -0.39
C PHE A 139 18.72 -6.61 0.15
N LEU A 140 18.52 -7.93 0.13
CA LEU A 140 19.56 -8.90 0.50
C LEU A 140 20.80 -8.75 -0.38
N ARG A 141 20.64 -8.68 -1.71
CA ARG A 141 21.76 -8.50 -2.66
C ARG A 141 22.53 -7.21 -2.45
N ASP A 142 21.82 -6.10 -2.27
CA ASP A 142 22.41 -4.77 -2.16
C ASP A 142 23.10 -4.59 -0.78
N ASN A 143 22.68 -5.36 0.23
CA ASN A 143 23.20 -5.26 1.59
C ASN A 143 23.98 -6.51 2.02
N VAL A 144 24.46 -7.36 1.11
CA VAL A 144 25.23 -8.59 1.47
C VAL A 144 26.41 -8.28 2.41
N ALA A 145 27.12 -7.18 2.18
CA ALA A 145 28.26 -6.78 3.01
C ALA A 145 27.86 -6.29 4.42
N ILE A 146 26.60 -5.85 4.60
CA ILE A 146 26.07 -5.30 5.86
C ILE A 146 25.30 -6.38 6.63
N ILE A 147 24.53 -7.20 5.91
CA ILE A 147 23.82 -8.38 6.40
C ILE A 147 24.84 -9.51 6.53
N SER A 148 25.83 -9.27 7.38
CA SER A 148 26.75 -10.28 7.82
C SER A 148 26.03 -11.15 8.84
N THR A 149 25.86 -12.43 8.53
CA THR A 149 25.37 -13.48 9.43
C THR A 149 26.38 -13.85 10.51
N LEU A 150 27.35 -12.97 10.83
CA LEU A 150 28.34 -13.22 11.87
C LEU A 150 27.59 -13.52 13.18
N ARG A 151 27.59 -14.80 13.52
CA ARG A 151 27.03 -15.34 14.74
C ARG A 151 28.19 -15.45 15.71
N HIS A 152 28.07 -14.77 16.83
CA HIS A 152 29.07 -14.86 17.89
C HIS A 152 28.69 -16.00 18.81
N GLU A 153 29.56 -16.99 18.93
CA GLU A 153 29.34 -18.10 19.84
C GLU A 153 29.49 -17.62 21.31
N PRO A 154 28.79 -18.26 22.26
CA PRO A 154 29.01 -18.03 23.68
C PRO A 154 30.50 -18.07 24.05
N GLY A 155 30.95 -17.11 24.87
CA GLY A 155 32.36 -16.93 25.24
C GLY A 155 33.15 -15.99 24.34
N THR A 156 32.59 -15.55 23.21
CA THR A 156 33.25 -14.60 22.30
C THR A 156 33.26 -13.18 22.88
N LEU A 157 34.39 -12.49 22.76
CA LEU A 157 34.49 -11.06 23.07
C LEU A 157 33.89 -10.19 21.95
N VAL A 158 33.06 -9.24 22.35
CA VAL A 158 32.32 -8.36 21.45
C VAL A 158 32.24 -6.94 22.00
N LEU A 159 32.15 -5.96 21.12
CA LEU A 159 31.87 -4.56 21.42
C LEU A 159 30.39 -4.27 21.26
N LEU A 160 29.80 -3.51 22.18
CA LEU A 160 28.43 -3.04 22.07
C LEU A 160 28.38 -1.64 21.43
N ARG A 161 27.77 -1.53 20.25
CA ARG A 161 27.54 -0.24 19.59
C ARG A 161 26.57 0.62 20.39
N ASN A 162 27.01 1.83 20.72
CA ASN A 162 26.22 2.83 21.40
C ASN A 162 25.32 3.58 20.40
N THR A 163 24.17 2.98 20.06
CA THR A 163 23.23 3.60 19.12
C THR A 163 22.50 4.81 19.70
N ARG A 164 22.48 4.96 21.03
CA ARG A 164 21.79 6.07 21.72
C ARG A 164 22.44 7.42 21.40
N ILE A 165 23.78 7.47 21.37
CA ILE A 165 24.51 8.72 21.15
C ILE A 165 24.41 9.23 19.71
N LYS A 166 24.13 8.37 18.72
CA LYS A 166 24.06 8.77 17.30
C LYS A 166 23.05 9.87 16.99
N LYS A 167 22.02 10.05 17.84
CA LYS A 167 20.98 11.07 17.66
C LYS A 167 21.33 12.41 18.34
N GLU A 168 22.45 12.49 19.05
CA GLU A 168 22.85 13.68 19.81
C GLU A 168 23.73 14.60 18.95
N LEU A 169 23.62 15.93 19.14
CA LEU A 169 24.33 16.90 18.31
C LEU A 169 25.87 16.82 18.46
N ASN A 170 26.35 16.37 19.64
CA ASN A 170 27.78 16.22 19.96
C ASN A 170 28.30 14.77 19.88
N TRP A 171 27.61 13.89 19.16
CA TRP A 171 27.92 12.45 19.11
C TRP A 171 29.34 12.13 18.66
N LYS A 172 29.95 12.97 17.82
CA LYS A 172 31.31 12.77 17.28
C LYS A 172 32.39 12.73 18.37
N ALA A 173 32.14 13.33 19.53
CA ALA A 173 33.08 13.37 20.65
C ALA A 173 32.82 12.28 21.71
N LYS A 174 31.80 11.44 21.53
CA LYS A 174 31.37 10.43 22.51
C LYS A 174 31.82 9.02 22.10
N PRO A 175 32.00 8.10 23.08
CA PRO A 175 32.42 6.73 22.77
C PRO A 175 31.36 5.98 21.95
N CYS A 176 31.73 5.61 20.73
CA CYS A 176 30.88 4.89 19.77
C CYS A 176 30.57 3.43 20.18
N TYR A 177 31.43 2.85 21.00
CA TYR A 177 31.36 1.45 21.44
C TYR A 177 31.56 1.37 22.95
N LEU A 178 30.83 0.46 23.58
CA LEU A 178 30.91 0.17 25.01
C LEU A 178 31.59 -1.18 25.18
N GLY A 179 32.71 -1.17 25.93
CA GLY A 179 33.41 -2.31 26.52
C GLY A 179 33.75 -3.48 25.59
N PRO A 180 34.84 -4.22 25.86
CA PRO A 180 34.83 -5.63 25.51
C PRO A 180 33.85 -6.34 26.47
N LEU A 181 32.77 -6.89 25.92
CA LEU A 181 31.76 -7.69 26.61
C LEU A 181 31.85 -9.14 26.12
N ILE A 182 31.33 -10.07 26.90
CA ILE A 182 31.33 -11.50 26.57
C ILE A 182 29.92 -11.92 26.17
N VAL A 183 29.79 -12.67 25.07
CA VAL A 183 28.51 -13.28 24.69
C VAL A 183 28.20 -14.43 25.65
N VAL A 184 27.07 -14.35 26.34
CA VAL A 184 26.57 -15.43 27.20
C VAL A 184 25.68 -16.37 26.40
N HIS A 185 24.76 -15.80 25.62
CA HIS A 185 23.79 -16.59 24.87
C HIS A 185 23.27 -15.83 23.65
N HIS A 186 22.94 -16.56 22.59
CA HIS A 186 22.29 -16.06 21.39
C HIS A 186 20.91 -16.70 21.21
N ASN A 187 19.87 -15.87 21.14
CA ASN A 187 18.49 -16.31 20.94
C ASN A 187 18.16 -16.61 19.48
N SER A 188 17.13 -17.45 19.25
CA SER A 188 16.56 -17.71 17.91
C SER A 188 16.09 -16.44 17.17
N GLY A 189 15.71 -15.38 17.89
CA GLY A 189 15.30 -14.09 17.32
C GLY A 189 16.42 -13.10 16.98
N GLY A 190 17.70 -13.50 17.00
CA GLY A 190 18.82 -12.62 16.62
C GLY A 190 19.24 -11.61 17.69
N SER A 191 18.94 -11.89 18.96
CA SER A 191 19.36 -11.07 20.11
C SER A 191 20.38 -11.80 20.97
N TYR A 192 21.30 -11.03 21.54
CA TYR A 192 22.39 -11.49 22.39
C TYR A 192 22.15 -11.09 23.85
N MET A 193 22.52 -11.99 24.74
CA MET A 193 22.78 -11.69 26.15
C MET A 193 24.28 -11.48 26.30
N LEU A 194 24.67 -10.34 26.85
CA LEU A 194 26.07 -9.96 27.04
C LEU A 194 26.36 -9.91 28.54
N ALA A 195 27.57 -10.28 28.93
CA ALA A 195 28.10 -10.07 30.26
C ALA A 195 29.33 -9.15 30.19
N ASP A 196 29.57 -8.40 31.27
CA ASP A 196 30.82 -7.68 31.46
C ASP A 196 31.93 -8.66 31.87
N LEU A 197 33.18 -8.20 31.85
CA LEU A 197 34.36 -9.04 32.09
C LEU A 197 34.41 -9.66 33.50
N ASN A 198 33.64 -9.11 34.44
CA ASN A 198 33.52 -9.62 35.81
C ASN A 198 32.36 -10.62 35.99
N GLY A 199 31.68 -11.03 34.91
CA GLY A 199 30.53 -11.94 34.98
C GLY A 199 29.17 -11.26 35.16
N ALA A 200 29.11 -9.94 35.32
CA ALA A 200 27.85 -9.23 35.47
C ALA A 200 27.04 -9.24 34.16
N ILE A 201 25.84 -9.85 34.18
CA ILE A 201 25.00 -9.97 32.99
C ILE A 201 24.24 -8.67 32.72
N LEU A 202 24.30 -8.19 31.49
CA LEU A 202 23.50 -7.05 31.03
C LEU A 202 22.01 -7.45 31.01
N LYS A 203 21.20 -6.74 31.80
CA LYS A 203 19.75 -6.99 31.91
C LYS A 203 19.00 -6.84 30.57
N ALA A 204 19.48 -5.95 29.70
CA ALA A 204 18.87 -5.70 28.41
C ALA A 204 19.39 -6.66 27.33
N ARG A 205 18.48 -7.21 26.53
CA ARG A 205 18.82 -7.98 25.32
C ARG A 205 19.35 -7.03 24.25
N VAL A 206 20.40 -7.42 23.55
CA VAL A 206 21.05 -6.61 22.52
C VAL A 206 20.77 -7.18 21.14
N ALA A 207 20.30 -6.36 20.21
CA ALA A 207 20.10 -6.78 18.81
C ALA A 207 21.45 -7.04 18.10
N GLN A 208 21.51 -8.08 17.25
CA GLN A 208 22.72 -8.51 16.54
C GLN A 208 23.50 -7.37 15.86
N PHE A 209 22.82 -6.44 15.17
CA PHE A 209 23.48 -5.33 14.46
C PHE A 209 24.23 -4.34 15.38
N ARG A 210 24.06 -4.44 16.70
CA ARG A 210 24.78 -3.65 17.71
C ARG A 210 25.98 -4.40 18.30
N VAL A 211 26.10 -5.69 18.06
CA VAL A 211 27.21 -6.53 18.53
C VAL A 211 28.26 -6.54 17.44
N ILE A 212 29.49 -6.16 17.78
CA ILE A 212 30.61 -6.07 16.83
C ILE A 212 31.73 -6.96 17.35
N PRO A 213 32.44 -7.73 16.51
CA PRO A 213 33.56 -8.53 16.97
C PRO A 213 34.63 -7.66 17.63
N TYR A 214 35.13 -8.11 18.79
CA TYR A 214 36.34 -7.58 19.39
C TYR A 214 37.51 -8.49 19.02
N TYR A 215 38.55 -7.94 18.39
CA TYR A 215 39.75 -8.68 18.02
C TYR A 215 40.86 -8.40 19.04
N PRO A 216 41.11 -9.31 20.00
CA PRO A 216 42.20 -9.14 20.95
C PRO A 216 43.56 -9.21 20.24
N ARG A 217 44.57 -8.52 20.78
CA ARG A 217 45.94 -8.52 20.22
C ARG A 217 46.63 -9.88 20.35
N ASP A 218 46.25 -10.64 21.37
CA ASP A 218 46.69 -12.01 21.64
C ASP A 218 45.49 -12.96 21.58
N GLY A 219 45.71 -14.23 21.24
CA GLY A 219 44.67 -15.25 21.09
C GLY A 219 44.03 -15.67 22.42
N ILE A 220 43.21 -14.81 23.01
CA ILE A 220 42.53 -15.04 24.28
C ILE A 220 41.10 -15.51 24.02
N THR A 221 40.79 -16.75 24.43
CA THR A 221 39.44 -17.31 24.43
C THR A 221 39.00 -17.55 25.88
N TYR A 222 37.90 -16.92 26.31
CA TYR A 222 37.38 -17.07 27.67
C TYR A 222 36.41 -18.26 27.74
N LYS A 223 36.66 -19.19 28.66
CA LYS A 223 35.67 -20.21 29.01
C LYS A 223 34.59 -19.57 29.89
N LEU A 224 33.34 -19.64 29.44
CA LEU A 224 32.20 -19.02 30.10
C LEU A 224 31.99 -19.55 31.53
N ASP A 225 32.29 -20.84 31.74
CA ASP A 225 32.15 -21.55 33.02
C ASP A 225 33.03 -20.97 34.15
N ASN A 226 34.12 -20.27 33.80
CA ASN A 226 35.01 -19.66 34.78
C ASN A 226 34.55 -18.25 35.22
N LEU A 227 33.57 -17.68 34.51
CA LEU A 227 33.20 -16.26 34.61
C LEU A 227 31.79 -16.06 35.15
N LEU A 228 30.90 -17.01 34.85
CA LEU A 228 29.59 -17.11 35.46
C LEU A 228 29.74 -18.03 36.66
N HIS A 229 29.76 -17.47 37.87
CA HIS A 229 29.46 -18.23 39.08
C HIS A 229 27.99 -18.68 38.99
N MET A 230 27.73 -19.70 38.16
CA MET A 230 26.49 -20.43 38.23
C MET A 230 26.67 -21.35 39.43
N ASP A 231 26.22 -20.89 40.60
CA ASP A 231 26.03 -21.77 41.74
C ASP A 231 25.16 -22.94 41.25
N THR A 232 25.79 -24.10 41.13
CA THR A 232 25.12 -25.36 40.89
C THR A 232 24.46 -25.76 42.21
N ASP A 233 23.18 -25.43 42.36
CA ASP A 233 22.29 -26.13 43.29
C ASP A 233 22.00 -27.55 42.80
#